data_AF-A0A8K0HKP9-F1
#
_entry.id   AF-A0A8K0HKP9-F1
#
_cell.length_a   1.000
_cell.length_b   1.000
_cell.length_c   1.000
_cell.angle_alpha   90.00
_cell.angle_beta   90.00
_cell.angle_gamma   90.00
#
_symmetry.space_group_name_H-M   'P 1'
#
loop_
_entity.id
_entity.type
_entity.pdbx_description
1 polymer ?
#
loop_
_entity_poly.entity_id
_entity_poly.type
_entity_poly.pdbx_seq_one_letter_code
_entity_poly.pdbx_strand_id
1 'polypeptide(L)'
;MSISPNTTERGCASNFPQPVSQENELNARNLVYAVHYINCVRPGGPLLPQIVYRSSTGEQDIVRHVFRYDLRDYSDIFRNGFRARAQGNTSDEVYYNLLDHVNSAGAPLDPEVATPRAFISTTLSPSLATRFSNPVGTVVYRYEIYAPGGISVGPTLGDRYGFPGQREIAFVAGIAPQYIRAVQLFTITGYNQGFARLERSDPVNPSIMININFNPQSHPERMLNIENPAYYFMNRDNQREGLRIFIYRGSASHPRVERDTVGDKNPWYADGVTNNESYINAAFRASATNEAYLFMRNEYVLVNYAPGSTNDRIINGPLLICDGYPSLADTAFGEYGIDCAFGSHDKNEAYIFSGNLCALINYAPGTTNDWIIKGPMTIASMFPFFKDTVFEDGIDAAFEATAKYEAYLFRGNRYALINYHGSSARVIAIRLITEGFGGLRGTIFKDGIEAAFASHRRDEAYIFKGKNYALINFAPGSTNDYIIGGVKEILPNWPSLRSILPRKNRGIDVHTHDHGHGHDEP
;
A
#
# COMPACT_ATOMS: atom_id res chain seq x y z
N MET A 1 2.59 -25.41 4.44
CA MET A 1 1.53 -24.41 4.72
C MET A 1 2.13 -23.03 4.52
N SER A 2 1.34 -21.95 4.47
CA SER A 2 1.87 -20.59 4.45
C SER A 2 1.80 -20.02 5.87
N ILE A 3 2.75 -19.16 6.24
CA ILE A 3 2.67 -18.45 7.52
C ILE A 3 1.39 -17.63 7.52
N SER A 4 0.51 -17.89 8.47
CA SER A 4 -0.80 -17.24 8.52
C SER A 4 -0.67 -15.72 8.69
N PRO A 5 -1.56 -14.94 8.05
CA PRO A 5 -1.70 -13.51 8.30
C PRO A 5 -1.85 -13.19 9.78
N ASN A 6 -1.39 -12.02 10.19
CA ASN A 6 -1.50 -11.48 11.55
C ASN A 6 -0.84 -12.35 12.64
N THR A 7 0.06 -13.26 12.25
CA THR A 7 0.93 -13.97 13.20
C THR A 7 2.25 -13.23 13.39
N THR A 8 2.88 -13.39 14.55
CA THR A 8 4.15 -12.72 14.88
C THR A 8 5.25 -13.07 13.88
N GLU A 9 5.45 -14.36 13.59
CA GLU A 9 6.46 -14.85 12.63
C GLU A 9 6.33 -14.29 11.21
N ARG A 10 5.13 -13.83 10.80
CA ARG A 10 4.90 -13.24 9.47
C ARG A 10 5.83 -12.06 9.19
N GLY A 11 6.19 -11.29 10.23
CA GLY A 11 7.06 -10.12 10.11
C GLY A 11 8.45 -10.39 9.51
N CYS A 12 8.99 -11.60 9.69
CA CYS A 12 10.31 -12.01 9.19
C CYS A 12 10.24 -13.28 8.32
N ALA A 13 9.13 -13.48 7.61
CA ALA A 13 8.86 -14.68 6.83
C ALA A 13 9.48 -14.67 5.41
N SER A 14 9.89 -13.51 4.90
CA SER A 14 10.27 -13.31 3.49
C SER A 14 11.42 -14.19 3.02
N ASN A 15 12.34 -14.60 3.90
CA ASN A 15 13.47 -15.42 3.53
C ASN A 15 13.11 -16.90 3.30
N PHE A 16 11.93 -17.35 3.76
CA PHE A 16 11.53 -18.74 3.70
C PHE A 16 10.65 -19.01 2.48
N PRO A 17 11.06 -19.92 1.58
CA PRO A 17 10.21 -20.36 0.49
C PRO A 17 8.99 -21.11 1.03
N GLN A 18 7.87 -20.99 0.32
CA GLN A 18 6.65 -21.75 0.59
C GLN A 18 6.68 -23.08 -0.17
N PRO A 19 6.10 -24.14 0.39
CA PRO A 19 5.46 -24.21 1.71
C PRO A 19 6.47 -24.12 2.87
N VAL A 20 6.15 -23.34 3.90
CA VAL A 20 6.96 -23.31 5.13
C VAL A 20 6.77 -24.59 5.95
N SER A 21 7.87 -25.07 6.54
CA SER A 21 7.91 -26.08 7.58
C SER A 21 7.72 -25.45 8.96
N GLN A 22 7.43 -26.26 9.99
CA GLN A 22 7.41 -25.80 11.38
C GLN A 22 8.76 -25.20 11.83
N GLU A 23 9.86 -25.73 11.30
CA GLU A 23 11.20 -25.18 11.55
C GLU A 23 11.36 -23.79 10.94
N ASN A 24 10.86 -23.55 9.72
CA ASN A 24 10.87 -22.23 9.10
C ASN A 24 10.02 -21.23 9.89
N GLU A 25 8.86 -21.64 10.39
CA GLU A 25 8.01 -20.81 11.26
C GLU A 25 8.73 -20.44 12.57
N LEU A 26 9.39 -21.42 13.20
CA LEU A 26 10.19 -21.18 14.41
C LEU A 26 11.36 -20.22 14.12
N ASN A 27 12.06 -20.41 13.00
CA ASN A 27 13.17 -19.55 12.61
C ASN A 27 12.71 -18.12 12.31
N ALA A 28 11.58 -17.95 11.60
CA ALA A 28 10.98 -16.64 11.38
C ALA A 28 10.60 -15.96 12.70
N ARG A 29 10.03 -16.71 13.65
CA ARG A 29 9.73 -16.20 15.00
C ARG A 29 10.99 -15.78 15.75
N ASN A 30 12.05 -16.58 15.69
CA ASN A 30 13.34 -16.26 16.32
C ASN A 30 13.94 -14.98 15.75
N LEU A 31 13.83 -14.74 14.44
CA LEU A 31 14.26 -13.48 13.82
C LEU A 31 13.46 -12.28 14.33
N VAL A 32 12.14 -12.41 14.48
CA VAL A 32 11.30 -11.35 15.06
C VAL A 32 11.74 -11.05 16.49
N TYR A 33 12.01 -12.07 17.32
CA TYR A 33 12.50 -11.88 18.67
C TYR A 33 13.87 -11.22 18.72
N ALA A 34 14.82 -11.62 17.86
CA ALA A 34 16.15 -11.02 17.80
C ALA A 34 16.07 -9.52 17.44
N VAL A 35 15.33 -9.19 16.39
CA VAL A 35 15.12 -7.79 15.97
C VAL A 35 14.41 -7.00 17.06
N HIS A 36 13.33 -7.52 17.64
CA HIS A 36 12.62 -6.83 18.72
C HIS A 36 13.51 -6.63 19.95
N TYR A 37 14.23 -7.65 20.39
CA TYR A 37 15.10 -7.56 21.56
C TYR A 37 16.19 -6.50 21.37
N ILE A 38 16.94 -6.56 20.26
CA ILE A 38 18.04 -5.64 19.99
C ILE A 38 17.54 -4.19 19.87
N ASN A 39 16.42 -3.98 19.20
CA ASN A 39 15.95 -2.63 18.88
C ASN A 39 15.06 -2.01 19.97
N CYS A 40 14.28 -2.79 20.71
CA CYS A 40 13.28 -2.29 21.66
C CYS A 40 13.63 -2.52 23.13
N VAL A 41 14.35 -3.60 23.47
CA VAL A 41 14.50 -4.06 24.86
C VAL A 41 15.92 -3.89 25.39
N ARG A 42 16.93 -4.17 24.56
CA ARG A 42 18.31 -4.30 25.00
C ARG A 42 18.85 -3.01 25.62
N PRO A 43 19.45 -3.06 26.83
CA PRO A 43 20.18 -1.94 27.40
C PRO A 43 21.32 -1.48 26.49
N GLY A 44 21.39 -0.17 26.23
CA GLY A 44 22.37 0.41 25.28
C GLY A 44 22.04 0.19 23.79
N GLY A 45 20.91 -0.46 23.48
CA GLY A 45 20.36 -0.51 22.13
C GLY A 45 19.57 0.75 21.75
N PRO A 46 18.92 0.77 20.58
CA PRO A 46 18.09 1.89 20.14
C PRO A 46 16.93 2.24 21.09
N LEU A 47 16.36 1.28 21.83
CA LEU A 47 15.18 1.51 22.69
C LEU A 47 13.99 2.14 21.93
N LEU A 48 13.67 1.55 20.77
CA LEU A 48 12.48 1.90 20.00
C LEU A 48 11.20 1.43 20.73
N PRO A 49 10.08 2.17 20.62
CA PRO A 49 8.83 1.76 21.28
C PRO A 49 8.28 0.45 20.74
N GLN A 50 8.44 0.19 19.44
CA GLN A 50 8.00 -1.04 18.77
C GLN A 50 8.65 -1.18 17.39
N ILE A 51 8.59 -2.38 16.82
CA ILE A 51 8.86 -2.63 15.40
C ILE A 51 7.52 -2.62 14.64
N VAL A 52 7.41 -1.78 13.61
CA VAL A 52 6.20 -1.70 12.79
C VAL A 52 6.42 -2.51 11.51
N TYR A 53 5.72 -3.63 11.39
CA TYR A 53 5.69 -4.41 10.16
C TYR A 53 4.59 -3.91 9.21
N ARG A 54 4.75 -4.18 7.91
CA ARG A 54 3.67 -3.99 6.95
C ARG A 54 2.47 -4.86 7.34
N SER A 55 1.27 -4.34 7.12
CA SER A 55 0.04 -5.09 7.43
C SER A 55 -0.02 -6.38 6.63
N SER A 56 -0.25 -7.49 7.32
CA SER A 56 -0.58 -8.78 6.70
C SER A 56 -2.08 -9.04 6.72
N THR A 57 -2.89 -8.15 7.31
CA THR A 57 -4.35 -8.27 7.28
C THR A 57 -4.83 -8.31 5.83
N GLY A 58 -5.71 -9.26 5.51
CA GLY A 58 -6.16 -9.47 4.14
C GLY A 58 -5.04 -9.86 3.15
N GLU A 59 -3.85 -10.17 3.66
CA GLU A 59 -2.62 -10.46 2.90
C GLU A 59 -2.06 -9.29 2.11
N GLN A 60 -2.31 -8.07 2.60
CA GLN A 60 -1.79 -6.82 2.05
C GLN A 60 -0.28 -6.87 1.78
N ASP A 61 0.52 -7.47 2.66
CA ASP A 61 1.97 -7.62 2.49
C ASP A 61 2.36 -8.41 1.21
N ILE A 62 1.60 -9.43 0.81
CA ILE A 62 1.91 -10.20 -0.40
C ILE A 62 1.06 -9.82 -1.63
N VAL A 63 0.18 -8.82 -1.51
CA VAL A 63 -0.52 -8.24 -2.66
C VAL A 63 -0.04 -6.84 -3.01
N ARG A 64 0.66 -6.13 -2.12
CA ARG A 64 1.23 -4.80 -2.39
C ARG A 64 2.73 -4.89 -2.61
N HIS A 65 3.18 -4.43 -3.77
CA HIS A 65 4.57 -4.55 -4.18
C HIS A 65 5.51 -3.65 -3.39
N VAL A 66 6.77 -4.02 -3.35
CA VAL A 66 7.90 -3.13 -3.04
C VAL A 66 8.94 -3.29 -4.14
N PHE A 67 9.82 -2.31 -4.24
CA PHE A 67 10.86 -2.29 -5.27
C PHE A 67 12.24 -2.45 -4.66
N ARG A 68 13.12 -3.14 -5.40
CA ARG A 68 14.55 -3.16 -5.09
C ARG A 68 15.35 -2.90 -6.34
N TYR A 69 16.33 -2.00 -6.23
CA TYR A 69 17.33 -1.78 -7.26
C TYR A 69 18.59 -2.58 -6.92
N ASP A 70 19.13 -3.29 -7.91
CA ASP A 70 20.32 -4.11 -7.74
C ASP A 70 21.15 -4.11 -9.04
N LEU A 71 22.45 -4.38 -8.92
CA LEU A 71 23.35 -4.53 -10.07
C LEU A 71 23.41 -5.97 -10.57
N ARG A 72 22.92 -6.93 -9.78
CA ARG A 72 22.89 -8.35 -10.18
C ARG A 72 21.79 -8.62 -11.17
N ASP A 73 22.14 -9.47 -12.15
CA ASP A 73 21.25 -9.90 -13.22
C ASP A 73 20.06 -10.73 -12.71
N TYR A 74 18.94 -10.61 -13.41
CA TYR A 74 17.70 -11.28 -13.03
C TYR A 74 17.79 -12.79 -13.06
N SER A 75 18.70 -13.39 -13.83
CA SER A 75 18.90 -14.85 -13.83
C SER A 75 19.43 -15.38 -12.50
N ASP A 76 20.23 -14.58 -11.77
CA ASP A 76 20.69 -14.87 -10.42
C ASP A 76 19.55 -14.64 -9.42
N ILE A 77 18.95 -13.45 -9.43
CA ILE A 77 17.94 -13.05 -8.44
C ILE A 77 16.67 -13.89 -8.53
N PHE A 78 16.16 -14.19 -9.73
CA PHE A 78 15.00 -15.07 -9.89
C PHE A 78 15.26 -16.52 -9.46
N ARG A 79 16.53 -16.94 -9.39
CA ARG A 79 16.91 -18.28 -8.94
C ARG A 79 17.15 -18.33 -7.43
N ASN A 80 17.86 -17.35 -6.90
CA ASN A 80 18.44 -17.42 -5.56
C ASN A 80 17.77 -16.49 -4.54
N GLY A 81 16.98 -15.53 -5.01
CA GLY A 81 16.39 -14.48 -4.19
C GLY A 81 17.41 -13.45 -3.73
N PHE A 82 17.00 -12.60 -2.78
CA PHE A 82 17.90 -11.71 -2.06
C PHE A 82 18.28 -12.34 -0.72
N ARG A 83 19.56 -12.26 -0.35
CA ARG A 83 20.07 -12.82 0.91
C ARG A 83 20.91 -11.78 1.61
N ALA A 84 20.67 -11.61 2.90
CA ALA A 84 21.53 -10.82 3.76
C ALA A 84 22.93 -11.44 3.79
N ARG A 85 23.95 -10.60 4.02
CA ARG A 85 25.32 -11.11 4.18
C ARG A 85 25.37 -12.02 5.41
N ALA A 86 26.15 -13.09 5.33
CA ALA A 86 26.34 -13.99 6.46
C ALA A 86 26.89 -13.19 7.66
N GLN A 87 26.33 -13.43 8.85
CA GLN A 87 26.68 -12.69 10.06
C GLN A 87 28.19 -12.76 10.38
N GLY A 88 28.79 -13.94 10.24
CA GLY A 88 30.20 -14.17 10.55
C GLY A 88 30.52 -13.80 12.00
N ASN A 89 31.54 -12.95 12.20
CA ASN A 89 31.95 -12.46 13.51
C ASN A 89 31.21 -11.18 13.96
N THR A 90 30.21 -10.72 13.20
CA THR A 90 29.44 -9.52 13.54
C THR A 90 28.53 -9.85 14.74
N SER A 91 28.63 -9.06 15.81
CA SER A 91 27.76 -9.25 16.98
C SER A 91 26.29 -9.03 16.63
N ASP A 92 25.37 -9.69 17.35
CA ASP A 92 23.92 -9.49 17.17
C ASP A 92 23.50 -8.02 17.32
N GLU A 93 24.23 -7.29 18.16
CA GLU A 93 24.05 -5.87 18.48
C GLU A 93 24.26 -4.95 17.29
N VAL A 94 25.05 -5.40 16.32
CA VAL A 94 25.31 -4.71 15.06
C VAL A 94 24.49 -5.35 13.96
N TYR A 95 24.42 -6.69 13.91
CA TYR A 95 23.78 -7.43 12.84
C TYR A 95 22.27 -7.19 12.77
N TYR A 96 21.57 -7.15 13.92
CA TYR A 96 20.12 -6.95 13.99
C TYR A 96 19.71 -5.51 14.36
N ASN A 97 20.63 -4.55 14.39
CA ASN A 97 20.31 -3.17 14.75
C ASN A 97 19.82 -2.39 13.51
N LEU A 98 18.54 -2.06 13.51
CA LEU A 98 17.88 -1.40 12.38
C LEU A 98 18.34 0.05 12.22
N LEU A 99 18.49 0.78 13.34
CA LEU A 99 18.94 2.17 13.30
C LEU A 99 20.36 2.28 12.76
N ASP A 100 21.24 1.37 13.18
CA ASP A 100 22.60 1.29 12.66
C ASP A 100 22.63 0.84 11.19
N HIS A 101 21.82 -0.14 10.81
CA HIS A 101 21.68 -0.56 9.40
C HIS A 101 21.36 0.63 8.49
N VAL A 102 20.32 1.39 8.82
CA VAL A 102 19.87 2.54 8.01
C VAL A 102 20.94 3.62 7.89
N ASN A 103 21.72 3.84 8.94
CA ASN A 103 22.70 4.93 8.98
C ASN A 103 24.10 4.52 8.50
N SER A 104 24.41 3.21 8.44
CA SER A 104 25.79 2.75 8.29
C SER A 104 25.98 1.53 7.37
N ALA A 105 24.91 0.91 6.86
CA ALA A 105 25.04 -0.22 5.93
C ALA A 105 25.40 0.17 4.49
N GLY A 106 25.31 1.46 4.15
CA GLY A 106 25.50 1.95 2.78
C GLY A 106 24.28 1.75 1.88
N ALA A 107 24.33 2.31 0.68
CA ALA A 107 23.24 2.20 -0.29
C ALA A 107 23.19 0.80 -0.95
N PRO A 108 22.02 0.32 -1.42
CA PRO A 108 21.90 -0.99 -2.09
C PRO A 108 22.80 -1.18 -3.32
N LEU A 109 23.26 -0.09 -3.94
CA LEU A 109 24.11 -0.08 -5.13
C LEU A 109 25.56 0.36 -4.83
N ASP A 110 25.91 0.49 -3.56
CA ASP A 110 27.26 0.87 -3.15
C ASP A 110 28.22 -0.34 -3.29
N PRO A 111 29.34 -0.19 -4.03
CA PRO A 111 30.35 -1.24 -4.14
C PRO A 111 31.15 -1.48 -2.85
N GLU A 112 31.12 -0.58 -1.87
CA GLU A 112 31.95 -0.71 -0.67
C GLU A 112 31.46 -1.80 0.32
N VAL A 113 32.44 -2.46 0.94
CA VAL A 113 32.24 -3.64 1.77
C VAL A 113 31.71 -3.22 3.15
N ALA A 114 30.39 -3.06 3.25
CA ALA A 114 29.73 -2.83 4.53
C ALA A 114 29.83 -4.04 5.48
N THR A 115 29.97 -3.74 6.77
CA THR A 115 29.83 -4.72 7.85
C THR A 115 28.48 -5.46 7.68
N PRO A 116 28.41 -6.80 7.83
CA PRO A 116 27.17 -7.55 7.64
C PRO A 116 26.00 -7.01 8.46
N ARG A 117 24.83 -6.96 7.86
CA ARG A 117 23.54 -6.63 8.50
C ARG A 117 22.52 -7.69 8.12
N ALA A 118 21.55 -7.91 8.99
CA ALA A 118 20.46 -8.86 8.78
C ALA A 118 19.42 -8.38 7.76
N PHE A 119 19.54 -7.16 7.21
CA PHE A 119 18.46 -6.52 6.48
C PHE A 119 18.71 -6.43 4.97
N ILE A 120 17.64 -6.63 4.19
CA ILE A 120 17.55 -6.33 2.76
C ILE A 120 16.64 -5.11 2.61
N SER A 121 17.24 -3.98 2.23
CA SER A 121 16.52 -2.75 1.94
C SER A 121 15.77 -2.84 0.61
N THR A 122 14.51 -2.45 0.64
CA THR A 122 13.62 -2.23 -0.50
C THR A 122 12.92 -0.88 -0.31
N THR A 123 12.17 -0.39 -1.29
CA THR A 123 11.46 0.89 -1.21
C THR A 123 10.02 0.74 -1.67
N LEU A 124 9.13 1.58 -1.13
CA LEU A 124 7.78 1.75 -1.65
C LEU A 124 7.79 2.44 -3.02
N SER A 125 8.79 3.29 -3.30
CA SER A 125 8.79 4.10 -4.51
C SER A 125 9.17 3.28 -5.75
N PRO A 126 8.45 3.44 -6.87
CA PRO A 126 8.88 2.90 -8.16
C PRO A 126 10.14 3.59 -8.70
N SER A 127 10.66 4.61 -8.02
CA SER A 127 11.88 5.33 -8.39
C SER A 127 12.95 5.25 -7.32
N LEU A 128 14.20 5.45 -7.73
CA LEU A 128 15.34 5.35 -6.84
C LEU A 128 15.76 6.73 -6.32
N ALA A 129 15.39 7.04 -5.08
CA ALA A 129 15.82 8.25 -4.38
C ALA A 129 17.04 7.98 -3.48
N THR A 130 18.16 7.54 -4.06
CA THR A 130 19.38 7.22 -3.29
C THR A 130 20.64 7.68 -4.02
N ARG A 131 21.63 8.14 -3.26
CA ARG A 131 22.94 8.54 -3.78
C ARG A 131 23.87 7.33 -3.89
N PHE A 132 24.58 7.22 -5.00
CA PHE A 132 25.59 6.20 -5.27
C PHE A 132 26.47 6.67 -6.44
N SER A 133 27.58 5.96 -6.71
CA SER A 133 28.65 6.44 -7.60
C SER A 133 28.96 5.51 -8.77
N ASN A 134 27.99 4.69 -9.21
CA ASN A 134 28.19 3.78 -10.34
C ASN A 134 28.39 4.56 -11.67
N PRO A 135 29.22 4.09 -12.61
CA PRO A 135 29.47 4.81 -13.86
C PRO A 135 28.20 5.05 -14.70
N VAL A 136 28.14 6.16 -15.44
CA VAL A 136 27.14 6.37 -16.49
C VAL A 136 27.23 5.23 -17.51
N GLY A 137 26.07 4.73 -17.96
CA GLY A 137 25.97 3.55 -18.82
C GLY A 137 25.82 2.23 -18.06
N THR A 138 25.95 2.23 -16.72
CA THR A 138 25.68 1.04 -15.90
C THR A 138 24.20 0.67 -15.99
N VAL A 139 23.93 -0.62 -16.24
CA VAL A 139 22.58 -1.19 -16.20
C VAL A 139 22.23 -1.50 -14.74
N VAL A 140 21.03 -1.07 -14.35
CA VAL A 140 20.45 -1.27 -13.01
C VAL A 140 19.14 -2.04 -13.19
N TYR A 141 18.97 -3.09 -12.39
CA TYR A 141 17.78 -3.93 -12.40
C TYR A 141 16.83 -3.48 -11.30
N ARG A 142 15.59 -3.13 -11.66
CA ARG A 142 14.52 -2.84 -10.70
C ARG A 142 13.59 -4.03 -10.58
N TYR A 143 13.58 -4.65 -9.41
CA TYR A 143 12.76 -5.82 -9.09
C TYR A 143 11.46 -5.41 -8.42
N GLU A 144 10.36 -6.02 -8.84
CA GLU A 144 9.03 -5.91 -8.23
C GLU A 144 8.78 -7.14 -7.35
N ILE A 145 8.55 -6.90 -6.05
CA ILE A 145 8.57 -7.93 -5.00
C ILE A 145 7.26 -7.91 -4.21
N TYR A 146 6.70 -9.09 -3.96
CA TYR A 146 5.50 -9.34 -3.17
C TYR A 146 5.83 -10.34 -2.07
N ALA A 147 6.42 -9.87 -0.97
CA ALA A 147 6.99 -10.72 0.07
C ALA A 147 6.29 -10.52 1.43
N PRO A 148 6.13 -11.59 2.23
CA PRO A 148 5.49 -11.49 3.53
C PRO A 148 6.34 -10.70 4.52
N GLY A 149 5.68 -9.92 5.38
CA GLY A 149 6.32 -9.07 6.37
C GLY A 149 7.01 -7.85 5.78
N GLY A 150 8.21 -7.56 6.31
CA GLY A 150 8.96 -6.33 6.03
C GLY A 150 8.66 -5.24 7.05
N ILE A 151 9.72 -4.61 7.55
CA ILE A 151 9.65 -3.53 8.54
C ILE A 151 9.44 -2.22 7.81
N SER A 152 8.39 -1.49 8.18
CA SER A 152 8.18 -0.11 7.76
C SER A 152 9.14 0.78 8.55
N VAL A 153 10.29 1.13 7.95
CA VAL A 153 11.41 1.78 8.65
C VAL A 153 11.01 3.14 9.19
N GLY A 154 10.34 3.97 8.37
CA GLY A 154 9.86 5.30 8.79
C GLY A 154 8.97 5.23 10.04
N PRO A 155 7.84 4.50 10.02
CA PRO A 155 6.99 4.31 11.20
C PRO A 155 7.69 3.68 12.42
N THR A 156 8.74 2.87 12.20
CA THR A 156 9.49 2.21 13.28
C THR A 156 10.48 3.16 13.97
N LEU A 157 11.20 3.97 13.18
CA LEU A 157 12.25 4.87 13.68
C LEU A 157 11.74 6.28 14.02
N GLY A 158 10.60 6.69 13.46
CA GLY A 158 10.01 8.02 13.67
C GLY A 158 11.02 9.13 13.33
N ASP A 159 11.16 10.11 14.22
CA ASP A 159 12.07 11.24 14.08
C ASP A 159 13.56 10.85 13.97
N ARG A 160 13.90 9.60 14.29
CA ARG A 160 15.27 9.07 14.15
C ARG A 160 15.59 8.61 12.73
N TYR A 161 14.62 8.63 11.83
CA TYR A 161 14.82 8.28 10.42
C TYR A 161 15.25 9.51 9.62
N GLY A 162 16.55 9.63 9.34
CA GLY A 162 17.12 10.76 8.59
C GLY A 162 16.92 10.69 7.08
N PHE A 163 16.28 9.64 6.56
CA PHE A 163 16.15 9.41 5.11
C PHE A 163 14.71 9.13 4.68
N PRO A 164 13.71 9.97 5.07
CA PRO A 164 12.30 9.72 4.77
C PRO A 164 12.04 9.54 3.27
N GLY A 165 12.82 10.18 2.40
CA GLY A 165 12.74 10.03 0.94
C GLY A 165 13.16 8.65 0.38
N GLN A 166 13.83 7.79 1.15
CA GLN A 166 14.16 6.42 0.70
C GLN A 166 12.98 5.45 0.84
N ARG A 167 12.02 5.76 1.72
CA ARG A 167 10.77 5.02 1.96
C ARG A 167 11.03 3.53 2.18
N GLU A 168 12.00 3.28 3.03
CA GLU A 168 12.60 1.96 3.15
C GLU A 168 11.63 0.96 3.80
N ILE A 169 11.48 -0.19 3.15
CA ILE A 169 10.95 -1.41 3.74
C ILE A 169 12.12 -2.39 3.89
N ALA A 170 12.44 -2.76 5.13
CA ALA A 170 13.56 -3.63 5.43
C ALA A 170 13.08 -5.08 5.68
N PHE A 171 13.57 -6.03 4.90
CA PHE A 171 13.31 -7.46 5.11
C PHE A 171 14.44 -8.12 5.88
N VAL A 172 14.11 -8.99 6.83
CA VAL A 172 15.10 -9.66 7.68
C VAL A 172 15.56 -10.97 7.03
N ALA A 173 16.86 -11.24 7.09
CA ALA A 173 17.61 -12.36 6.52
C ALA A 173 17.61 -12.48 4.98
N GLY A 174 16.51 -12.12 4.30
CA GLY A 174 16.42 -12.26 2.85
C GLY A 174 14.99 -12.23 2.32
N ILE A 175 14.89 -12.42 1.00
CA ILE A 175 13.65 -12.51 0.23
C ILE A 175 13.80 -13.71 -0.70
N ALA A 176 12.98 -14.75 -0.49
CA ALA A 176 12.99 -15.95 -1.31
C ALA A 176 12.56 -15.64 -2.77
N PRO A 177 13.12 -16.36 -3.76
CA PRO A 177 12.92 -16.05 -5.19
C PRO A 177 11.45 -16.07 -5.64
N GLN A 178 10.62 -16.90 -5.00
CA GLN A 178 9.19 -17.02 -5.31
C GLN A 178 8.38 -15.76 -5.01
N TYR A 179 8.90 -14.84 -4.18
CA TYR A 179 8.24 -13.56 -3.87
C TYR A 179 8.63 -12.47 -4.87
N ILE A 180 9.52 -12.75 -5.82
CA ILE A 180 10.02 -11.79 -6.80
C ILE A 180 9.28 -12.01 -8.11
N ARG A 181 8.39 -11.07 -8.46
CA ARG A 181 7.48 -11.20 -9.60
C ARG A 181 8.19 -10.86 -10.91
N ALA A 182 8.85 -9.71 -10.93
CA ALA A 182 9.28 -9.12 -12.19
C ALA A 182 10.54 -8.29 -12.05
N VAL A 183 11.14 -7.97 -13.19
CA VAL A 183 12.28 -7.06 -13.31
C VAL A 183 12.12 -6.15 -14.52
N GLN A 184 12.59 -4.91 -14.38
CA GLN A 184 12.76 -3.95 -15.46
C GLN A 184 14.21 -3.44 -15.47
N LEU A 185 14.72 -3.16 -16.67
CA LEU A 185 16.10 -2.71 -16.87
C LEU A 185 16.12 -1.20 -17.08
N PHE A 186 16.96 -0.54 -16.29
CA PHE A 186 17.25 0.88 -16.40
C PHE A 186 18.75 1.09 -16.63
N THR A 187 19.10 2.22 -17.22
CA THR A 187 20.49 2.63 -17.44
C THR A 187 20.70 3.97 -16.73
N ILE A 188 21.84 4.11 -16.05
CA ILE A 188 22.27 5.39 -15.51
C ILE A 188 22.66 6.31 -16.67
N THR A 189 21.96 7.43 -16.85
CA THR A 189 22.24 8.40 -17.91
C THR A 189 22.91 9.67 -17.41
N GLY A 190 22.95 9.89 -16.10
CA GLY A 190 23.60 11.04 -15.50
C GLY A 190 23.37 11.13 -14.00
N TYR A 191 23.79 12.24 -13.43
CA TYR A 191 23.63 12.54 -12.01
C TYR A 191 23.15 13.97 -11.82
N ASN A 192 22.30 14.19 -10.82
CA ASN A 192 21.94 15.51 -10.33
C ASN A 192 22.13 15.55 -8.81
N GLN A 193 23.02 16.41 -8.32
CA GLN A 193 23.36 16.53 -6.89
C GLN A 193 23.66 15.17 -6.20
N GLY A 194 24.28 14.24 -6.94
CA GLY A 194 24.62 12.89 -6.46
C GLY A 194 23.49 11.86 -6.57
N PHE A 195 22.29 12.24 -7.00
CA PHE A 195 21.20 11.31 -7.32
C PHE A 195 21.31 10.86 -8.78
N ALA A 196 21.25 9.54 -9.02
CA ALA A 196 21.35 9.00 -10.37
C ALA A 196 20.07 9.24 -11.16
N ARG A 197 20.22 9.68 -12.41
CA ARG A 197 19.15 9.69 -13.39
C ARG A 197 19.07 8.33 -14.05
N LEU A 198 17.95 7.63 -13.85
CA LEU A 198 17.66 6.34 -14.46
C LEU A 198 16.70 6.51 -15.63
N GLU A 199 17.06 5.98 -16.79
CA GLU A 199 16.17 5.86 -17.95
C GLU A 199 15.97 4.39 -18.30
N ARG A 200 14.81 4.04 -18.87
CA ARG A 200 14.55 2.67 -19.33
C ARG A 200 15.61 2.27 -20.35
N SER A 201 16.20 1.08 -20.22
CA SER A 201 17.30 0.66 -21.10
C SER A 201 16.87 0.50 -22.57
N ASP A 202 15.60 0.18 -22.82
CA ASP A 202 14.96 0.31 -24.13
C ASP A 202 13.79 1.31 -24.03
N PRO A 203 14.04 2.61 -24.31
CA PRO A 203 13.01 3.65 -24.20
C PRO A 203 12.02 3.63 -25.36
N VAL A 204 12.32 2.92 -26.45
CA VAL A 204 11.43 2.81 -27.63
C VAL A 204 10.44 1.68 -27.43
N ASN A 205 10.88 0.56 -26.87
CA ASN A 205 10.03 -0.59 -26.58
C ASN A 205 10.25 -1.11 -25.14
N PRO A 206 9.85 -0.33 -24.12
CA PRO A 206 9.93 -0.73 -22.73
C PRO A 206 9.35 -2.12 -22.48
N SER A 207 10.08 -2.91 -21.69
CA SER A 207 9.67 -4.28 -21.37
C SER A 207 9.80 -4.59 -19.89
N ILE A 208 9.03 -5.60 -19.48
CA ILE A 208 9.05 -6.17 -18.15
C ILE A 208 9.19 -7.69 -18.28
N MET A 209 10.13 -8.25 -17.52
CA MET A 209 10.39 -9.69 -17.51
C MET A 209 9.78 -10.29 -16.24
N ILE A 210 8.82 -11.19 -16.42
CA ILE A 210 8.07 -11.86 -15.34
C ILE A 210 8.71 -13.21 -15.01
N ASN A 211 8.95 -13.48 -13.73
CA ASN A 211 9.44 -14.74 -13.23
C ASN A 211 8.34 -15.82 -13.26
N ILE A 212 8.53 -16.91 -14.00
CA ILE A 212 7.56 -18.03 -14.01
C ILE A 212 7.47 -18.75 -12.66
N ASN A 213 8.47 -18.59 -11.79
CA ASN A 213 8.47 -19.19 -10.46
C ASN A 213 7.88 -18.26 -9.40
N PHE A 214 7.30 -17.12 -9.80
CA PHE A 214 6.58 -16.25 -8.87
C PHE A 214 5.40 -17.02 -8.28
N ASN A 215 5.49 -17.25 -6.99
CA ASN A 215 4.48 -17.94 -6.22
C ASN A 215 4.50 -17.45 -4.77
N PRO A 216 3.92 -16.28 -4.47
CA PRO A 216 3.79 -15.81 -3.09
C PRO A 216 2.72 -16.60 -2.30
N GLN A 217 2.24 -17.74 -2.82
CA GLN A 217 1.03 -18.45 -2.39
C GLN A 217 0.83 -18.50 -0.87
N SER A 218 -0.42 -18.24 -0.54
CA SER A 218 -1.07 -18.60 0.71
C SER A 218 -1.68 -20.01 0.58
N HIS A 219 -1.72 -20.76 1.68
CA HIS A 219 -2.42 -22.04 1.76
C HIS A 219 -3.81 -21.85 2.41
N PRO A 220 -4.88 -22.46 1.85
CA PRO A 220 -4.92 -23.26 0.62
C PRO A 220 -4.65 -22.41 -0.64
N GLU A 221 -4.16 -23.04 -1.70
CA GLU A 221 -3.82 -22.35 -2.95
C GLU A 221 -5.00 -21.49 -3.44
N ARG A 222 -4.74 -20.21 -3.67
CA ARG A 222 -5.70 -19.25 -4.21
C ARG A 222 -5.04 -18.30 -5.21
N MET A 223 -5.82 -17.81 -6.17
CA MET A 223 -5.41 -16.70 -7.03
C MET A 223 -5.27 -15.44 -6.18
N LEU A 224 -4.09 -14.83 -6.18
CA LEU A 224 -3.79 -13.66 -5.36
C LEU A 224 -4.08 -12.39 -6.16
N ASN A 225 -4.95 -11.51 -5.69
CA ASN A 225 -5.17 -10.26 -6.43
C ASN A 225 -4.08 -9.24 -6.09
N ILE A 226 -2.86 -9.42 -6.63
CA ILE A 226 -1.78 -8.43 -6.50
C ILE A 226 -2.26 -7.08 -7.00
N GLU A 227 -1.91 -6.00 -6.30
CA GLU A 227 -2.43 -4.66 -6.51
C GLU A 227 -1.48 -3.84 -7.39
N ASN A 228 -2.06 -3.19 -8.40
CA ASN A 228 -1.39 -2.26 -9.31
C ASN A 228 -0.05 -2.78 -9.87
N PRO A 229 0.03 -4.02 -10.40
CA PRO A 229 1.26 -4.50 -11.00
C PRO A 229 1.69 -3.61 -12.17
N ALA A 230 2.99 -3.41 -12.35
CA ALA A 230 3.53 -2.65 -13.45
C ALA A 230 3.05 -3.22 -14.79
N TYR A 231 2.33 -2.39 -15.55
CA TYR A 231 1.72 -2.75 -16.84
C TYR A 231 1.86 -1.64 -17.87
N TYR A 232 1.69 -0.38 -17.44
CA TYR A 232 1.83 0.79 -18.30
C TYR A 232 3.17 1.49 -18.05
N PHE A 233 3.65 2.19 -19.07
CA PHE A 233 4.62 3.26 -18.94
C PHE A 233 4.06 4.56 -19.53
N MET A 234 4.58 5.69 -19.07
CA MET A 234 4.29 7.00 -19.68
C MET A 234 5.25 7.25 -20.83
N ASN A 235 4.71 7.46 -22.03
CA ASN A 235 5.50 7.85 -23.20
C ASN A 235 5.91 9.34 -23.13
N ARG A 236 6.64 9.83 -24.14
CA ARG A 236 7.14 11.22 -24.17
C ARG A 236 6.02 12.26 -24.27
N ASP A 237 4.83 11.87 -24.72
CA ASP A 237 3.66 12.73 -24.87
C ASP A 237 2.71 12.61 -23.65
N ASN A 238 3.19 12.05 -22.53
CA ASN A 238 2.40 11.78 -21.32
C ASN A 238 1.17 10.90 -21.57
N GLN A 239 1.27 9.96 -22.51
CA GLN A 239 0.23 8.95 -22.76
C GLN A 239 0.63 7.60 -22.16
N ARG A 240 -0.37 6.87 -21.63
CA ARG A 240 -0.17 5.51 -21.10
C ARG A 240 -0.04 4.53 -22.26
N GLU A 241 1.10 3.84 -22.33
CA GLU A 241 1.36 2.75 -23.27
C GLU A 241 1.71 1.45 -22.53
N GLY A 242 1.38 0.31 -23.14
CA GLY A 242 1.62 -0.99 -22.52
C GLY A 242 3.08 -1.42 -22.58
N LEU A 243 3.61 -1.94 -21.47
CA LEU A 243 4.90 -2.61 -21.43
C LEU A 243 4.86 -3.91 -22.25
N ARG A 244 5.95 -4.24 -22.94
CA ARG A 244 6.14 -5.57 -23.52
C ARG A 244 6.41 -6.58 -22.41
N ILE A 245 5.54 -7.55 -22.24
CA ILE A 245 5.65 -8.57 -21.20
C ILE A 245 6.43 -9.77 -21.76
N PHE A 246 7.53 -10.12 -21.10
CA PHE A 246 8.29 -11.35 -21.35
C PHE A 246 8.19 -12.29 -20.15
N ILE A 247 8.27 -13.60 -20.38
CA ILE A 247 8.27 -14.61 -19.32
C ILE A 247 9.64 -15.26 -19.23
N TYR A 248 10.30 -15.13 -18.07
CA TYR A 248 11.53 -15.84 -17.76
C TYR A 248 11.23 -17.25 -17.24
N ARG A 249 11.74 -18.28 -17.95
CA ARG A 249 11.49 -19.69 -17.60
C ARG A 249 12.66 -20.40 -16.90
N GLY A 250 13.83 -19.78 -16.82
CA GLY A 250 15.04 -20.40 -16.29
C GLY A 250 15.52 -21.65 -17.05
N SER A 251 16.68 -22.18 -16.68
CA SER A 251 17.14 -23.51 -17.11
C SER A 251 16.60 -24.55 -16.12
N ALA A 252 15.70 -25.42 -16.57
CA ALA A 252 15.01 -26.40 -15.74
C ALA A 252 16.00 -27.34 -15.00
N SER A 253 15.95 -27.36 -13.67
CA SER A 253 16.68 -28.35 -12.84
C SER A 253 15.81 -29.04 -11.78
N HIS A 254 14.51 -28.77 -11.76
CA HIS A 254 13.56 -29.55 -10.95
C HIS A 254 12.48 -30.13 -11.88
N PRO A 255 12.22 -31.46 -11.82
CA PRO A 255 11.14 -32.05 -12.58
C PRO A 255 9.83 -31.42 -12.14
N ARG A 256 9.16 -30.74 -13.07
CA ARG A 256 7.77 -30.34 -12.90
C ARG A 256 6.96 -31.62 -12.67
N VAL A 257 6.24 -31.69 -11.56
CA VAL A 257 5.04 -32.55 -11.52
C VAL A 257 4.10 -31.96 -12.56
N GLU A 258 3.91 -32.68 -13.66
CA GLU A 258 2.97 -32.35 -14.73
C GLU A 258 1.57 -32.13 -14.14
N ARG A 259 1.20 -30.88 -13.93
CA ARG A 259 -0.19 -30.43 -13.97
C ARG A 259 -0.24 -29.06 -14.61
N ASP A 260 -0.31 -29.08 -15.93
CA ASP A 260 -1.09 -28.13 -16.71
C ASP A 260 -1.31 -28.76 -18.09
N THR A 261 -2.27 -29.68 -18.17
CA THR A 261 -2.94 -29.98 -19.44
C THR A 261 -3.90 -28.84 -19.76
N VAL A 262 -3.38 -27.65 -20.07
CA VAL A 262 -4.02 -26.64 -20.94
C VAL A 262 -2.89 -25.82 -21.54
N GLY A 263 -2.73 -25.89 -22.86
CA GLY A 263 -1.59 -25.32 -23.59
C GLY A 263 -1.37 -23.82 -23.36
N ASP A 264 -0.10 -23.43 -23.44
CA ASP A 264 0.40 -22.12 -23.89
C ASP A 264 -0.27 -20.84 -23.33
N LYS A 265 -0.80 -20.88 -22.11
CA LYS A 265 -1.34 -19.70 -21.43
C LYS A 265 -0.33 -19.13 -20.44
N ASN A 266 -0.14 -17.81 -20.50
CA ASN A 266 0.66 -17.07 -19.53
C ASN A 266 0.13 -17.29 -18.10
N PRO A 267 1.00 -17.33 -17.07
CA PRO A 267 0.55 -17.44 -15.68
C PRO A 267 -0.45 -16.34 -15.32
N TRP A 268 -1.43 -16.63 -14.45
CA TRP A 268 -2.51 -15.69 -14.13
C TRP A 268 -1.99 -14.34 -13.59
N TYR A 269 -0.86 -14.31 -12.88
CA TYR A 269 -0.23 -13.10 -12.32
C TYR A 269 0.57 -12.27 -13.36
N ALA A 270 0.79 -12.81 -14.56
CA ALA A 270 1.48 -12.11 -15.63
C ALA A 270 0.54 -11.17 -16.37
N ASP A 271 -0.66 -11.65 -16.72
CA ASP A 271 -1.66 -10.88 -17.50
C ASP A 271 -3.07 -10.94 -16.88
N GLY A 272 -3.52 -12.12 -16.44
CA GLY A 272 -4.88 -12.31 -15.93
C GLY A 272 -5.26 -11.38 -14.76
N VAL A 273 -4.34 -11.17 -13.82
CA VAL A 273 -4.54 -10.31 -12.64
C VAL A 273 -4.77 -8.85 -12.99
N THR A 274 -4.33 -8.41 -14.17
CA THR A 274 -4.44 -7.01 -14.59
C THR A 274 -5.86 -6.63 -15.01
N ASN A 275 -6.68 -7.63 -15.30
CA ASN A 275 -8.07 -7.44 -15.72
C ASN A 275 -9.05 -7.35 -14.56
N ASN A 276 -8.58 -7.56 -13.33
CA ASN A 276 -9.37 -7.41 -12.10
C ASN A 276 -9.94 -6.00 -11.99
N GLU A 277 -11.25 -5.93 -11.75
CA GLU A 277 -11.99 -4.69 -11.64
C GLU A 277 -12.02 -4.20 -10.18
N SER A 278 -11.83 -2.90 -10.00
CA SER A 278 -12.07 -2.21 -8.73
C SER A 278 -13.06 -1.08 -8.94
N TYR A 279 -13.92 -0.88 -7.95
CA TYR A 279 -14.79 0.28 -7.85
C TYR A 279 -14.18 1.27 -6.86
N ILE A 280 -14.94 1.77 -5.88
CA ILE A 280 -14.52 2.81 -4.96
C ILE A 280 -13.97 2.15 -3.69
N ASN A 281 -12.72 2.45 -3.35
CA ASN A 281 -12.00 1.92 -2.18
C ASN A 281 -12.08 2.85 -0.97
N ALA A 282 -12.26 4.15 -1.17
CA ALA A 282 -12.46 5.10 -0.09
C ALA A 282 -13.20 6.33 -0.62
N ALA A 283 -13.79 7.11 0.29
CA ALA A 283 -14.36 8.39 -0.06
C ALA A 283 -14.35 9.33 1.15
N PHE A 284 -14.34 10.64 0.89
CA PHE A 284 -14.70 11.61 1.91
C PHE A 284 -15.40 12.83 1.30
N ARG A 285 -16.24 13.48 2.12
CA ARG A 285 -16.94 14.70 1.76
C ARG A 285 -15.94 15.87 1.72
N ALA A 286 -15.89 16.60 0.61
CA ALA A 286 -15.10 17.82 0.54
C ALA A 286 -15.78 18.96 1.31
N SER A 287 -15.03 20.01 1.62
CA SER A 287 -15.53 21.23 2.27
C SER A 287 -16.35 22.10 1.31
N ALA A 288 -16.13 21.94 0.00
CA ALA A 288 -16.93 22.55 -1.05
C ALA A 288 -18.28 21.83 -1.18
N THR A 289 -19.35 22.61 -1.31
CA THR A 289 -20.72 22.10 -1.27
C THR A 289 -21.00 21.11 -2.38
N ASN A 290 -21.56 19.95 -2.01
CA ASN A 290 -21.90 18.84 -2.90
C ASN A 290 -20.70 18.22 -3.63
N GLU A 291 -19.49 18.41 -3.10
CA GLU A 291 -18.28 17.78 -3.62
C GLU A 291 -17.81 16.64 -2.72
N ALA A 292 -17.24 15.60 -3.33
CA ALA A 292 -16.65 14.47 -2.63
C ALA A 292 -15.41 13.96 -3.39
N TYR A 293 -14.41 13.51 -2.64
CA TYR A 293 -13.27 12.79 -3.19
C TYR A 293 -13.59 11.30 -3.14
N LEU A 294 -13.41 10.61 -4.26
CA LEU A 294 -13.57 9.16 -4.38
C LEU A 294 -12.22 8.57 -4.80
N PHE A 295 -11.77 7.54 -4.09
CA PHE A 295 -10.50 6.86 -4.34
C PHE A 295 -10.75 5.48 -4.92
N MET A 296 -9.94 5.10 -5.89
CA MET A 296 -9.97 3.81 -6.56
C MET A 296 -8.56 3.41 -6.95
N ARG A 297 -8.06 2.29 -6.41
CA ARG A 297 -6.64 1.92 -6.50
C ARG A 297 -5.77 3.06 -5.98
N ASN A 298 -4.70 3.42 -6.68
CA ASN A 298 -3.85 4.57 -6.38
C ASN A 298 -4.26 5.85 -7.13
N GLU A 299 -5.52 5.92 -7.57
CA GLU A 299 -6.09 7.08 -8.27
C GLU A 299 -7.28 7.66 -7.50
N TYR A 300 -7.66 8.89 -7.83
CA TYR A 300 -8.84 9.53 -7.27
C TYR A 300 -9.56 10.42 -8.29
N VAL A 301 -10.81 10.74 -7.98
CA VAL A 301 -11.60 11.78 -8.65
C VAL A 301 -12.23 12.72 -7.62
N LEU A 302 -12.34 13.99 -7.98
CA LEU A 302 -13.21 14.95 -7.29
C LEU A 302 -14.51 15.07 -8.09
N VAL A 303 -15.63 14.78 -7.44
CA VAL A 303 -16.95 14.76 -8.09
C VAL A 303 -17.88 15.76 -7.42
N ASN A 304 -18.65 16.51 -8.21
CA ASN A 304 -19.88 17.10 -7.73
C ASN A 304 -20.97 16.03 -7.80
N TYR A 305 -21.44 15.53 -6.66
CA TYR A 305 -22.33 14.37 -6.63
C TYR A 305 -23.83 14.72 -6.72
N ALA A 306 -24.16 16.00 -6.90
CA ALA A 306 -25.51 16.51 -7.22
C ALA A 306 -26.67 15.80 -6.48
N PRO A 307 -26.72 15.84 -5.14
CA PRO A 307 -27.60 14.98 -4.36
C PRO A 307 -29.08 15.12 -4.72
N GLY A 308 -29.75 13.98 -4.86
CA GLY A 308 -31.16 13.91 -5.28
C GLY A 308 -31.38 14.00 -6.78
N SER A 309 -30.31 14.02 -7.59
CA SER A 309 -30.38 13.99 -9.06
C SER A 309 -29.26 13.10 -9.63
N THR A 310 -29.26 12.89 -10.94
CA THR A 310 -28.17 12.22 -11.69
C THR A 310 -27.37 13.22 -12.54
N ASN A 311 -27.32 14.47 -12.09
CA ASN A 311 -26.56 15.55 -12.76
C ASN A 311 -25.15 15.66 -12.18
N ASP A 312 -24.61 14.57 -11.64
CA ASP A 312 -23.24 14.51 -11.13
C ASP A 312 -22.25 14.79 -12.25
N ARG A 313 -21.10 15.37 -11.88
CA ARG A 313 -20.03 15.70 -12.82
C ARG A 313 -18.66 15.57 -12.18
N ILE A 314 -17.70 15.12 -12.97
CA ILE A 314 -16.29 15.14 -12.58
C ILE A 314 -15.81 16.58 -12.58
N ILE A 315 -15.25 17.01 -11.46
CA ILE A 315 -14.59 18.31 -11.30
C ILE A 315 -13.11 18.17 -11.63
N ASN A 316 -12.47 17.10 -11.13
CA ASN A 316 -11.07 16.81 -11.38
C ASN A 316 -10.82 15.29 -11.41
N GLY A 317 -9.80 14.89 -12.17
CA GLY A 317 -9.38 13.50 -12.32
C GLY A 317 -10.05 12.71 -13.44
N PRO A 318 -9.73 11.41 -13.56
CA PRO A 318 -8.90 10.64 -12.62
C PRO A 318 -7.42 11.05 -12.64
N LEU A 319 -6.83 11.25 -11.46
CA LEU A 319 -5.39 11.50 -11.26
C LEU A 319 -4.81 10.43 -10.36
N LEU A 320 -3.49 10.17 -10.48
CA LEU A 320 -2.77 9.45 -9.42
C LEU A 320 -2.84 10.26 -8.13
N ILE A 321 -2.90 9.58 -6.99
CA ILE A 321 -2.93 10.24 -5.68
C ILE A 321 -1.64 11.02 -5.46
N CYS A 322 -0.48 10.47 -5.80
CA CYS A 322 0.81 11.16 -5.68
C CYS A 322 0.89 12.44 -6.53
N ASP A 323 0.18 12.51 -7.66
CA ASP A 323 0.20 13.68 -8.55
C ASP A 323 -0.74 14.79 -8.06
N GLY A 324 -1.91 14.40 -7.54
CA GLY A 324 -2.89 15.35 -7.01
C GLY A 324 -2.65 15.77 -5.57
N TYR A 325 -1.84 15.01 -4.84
CA TYR A 325 -1.45 15.26 -3.46
C TYR A 325 0.07 15.12 -3.30
N PRO A 326 0.87 16.13 -3.69
CA PRO A 326 2.33 16.06 -3.56
C PRO A 326 2.84 15.72 -2.15
N SER A 327 2.11 16.05 -1.08
CA SER A 327 2.51 15.66 0.27
C SER A 327 2.34 14.16 0.57
N LEU A 328 1.54 13.45 -0.25
CA LEU A 328 1.33 12.02 -0.18
C LEU A 328 2.19 11.25 -1.17
N ALA A 329 2.94 11.94 -2.03
CA ALA A 329 3.91 11.32 -2.91
C ALA A 329 4.81 10.39 -2.09
N ASP A 330 4.89 9.14 -2.58
CA ASP A 330 5.74 8.11 -2.02
C ASP A 330 5.47 7.70 -0.57
N THR A 331 4.28 7.98 -0.09
CA THR A 331 3.72 7.30 1.08
C THR A 331 2.97 6.04 0.64
N ALA A 332 2.59 5.18 1.59
CA ALA A 332 1.65 4.10 1.29
C ALA A 332 0.35 4.62 0.65
N PHE A 333 -0.08 5.85 0.99
CA PHE A 333 -1.28 6.48 0.43
C PHE A 333 -1.12 6.82 -1.06
N GLY A 334 0.06 7.34 -1.47
CA GLY A 334 0.36 7.68 -2.86
C GLY A 334 0.61 6.45 -3.72
N GLU A 335 1.35 5.46 -3.20
CA GLU A 335 1.79 4.30 -3.99
C GLU A 335 0.74 3.19 -4.05
N TYR A 336 0.19 2.79 -2.90
CA TYR A 336 -0.81 1.72 -2.84
C TYR A 336 -2.23 2.24 -3.00
N GLY A 337 -2.45 3.49 -2.61
CA GLY A 337 -3.76 4.12 -2.58
C GLY A 337 -4.33 4.27 -1.19
N ILE A 338 -5.46 4.96 -1.14
CA ILE A 338 -6.26 5.21 0.07
C ILE A 338 -7.41 4.20 0.10
N ASP A 339 -7.44 3.35 1.13
CA ASP A 339 -8.41 2.26 1.31
C ASP A 339 -9.47 2.53 2.39
N CYS A 340 -9.36 3.65 3.10
CA CYS A 340 -10.45 4.25 3.85
C CYS A 340 -10.17 5.75 4.03
N ALA A 341 -11.22 6.56 4.14
CA ALA A 341 -11.09 7.96 4.51
C ALA A 341 -12.37 8.48 5.16
N PHE A 342 -12.26 9.58 5.91
CA PHE A 342 -13.39 10.42 6.30
C PHE A 342 -12.94 11.87 6.48
N GLY A 343 -13.84 12.82 6.24
CA GLY A 343 -13.56 14.24 6.47
C GLY A 343 -13.41 14.55 7.95
N SER A 344 -12.93 15.75 8.27
CA SER A 344 -13.01 16.31 9.62
C SER A 344 -14.05 17.44 9.65
N HIS A 345 -14.56 17.72 10.86
CA HIS A 345 -15.36 18.92 11.11
C HIS A 345 -14.50 20.19 11.04
N ASP A 346 -13.18 20.04 11.08
CA ASP A 346 -12.24 21.11 10.80
C ASP A 346 -12.04 21.24 9.29
N LYS A 347 -12.07 22.50 8.82
CA LYS A 347 -12.17 22.81 7.40
C LYS A 347 -10.93 22.33 6.64
N ASN A 348 -11.16 21.65 5.53
CA ASN A 348 -10.12 21.14 4.62
C ASN A 348 -9.27 20.01 5.19
N GLU A 349 -9.73 19.37 6.27
CA GLU A 349 -9.01 18.27 6.88
C GLU A 349 -9.71 16.93 6.65
N ALA A 350 -8.93 15.86 6.51
CA ALA A 350 -9.44 14.50 6.38
C ALA A 350 -8.47 13.50 6.99
N TYR A 351 -9.03 12.43 7.56
CA TYR A 351 -8.26 11.25 7.92
C TYR A 351 -8.25 10.29 6.73
N ILE A 352 -7.05 9.79 6.38
CA ILE A 352 -6.84 8.82 5.30
C ILE A 352 -6.11 7.59 5.83
N PHE A 353 -6.39 6.44 5.23
CA PHE A 353 -5.88 5.13 5.64
C PHE A 353 -5.31 4.37 4.44
N SER A 354 -4.28 3.57 4.70
CA SER A 354 -3.72 2.59 3.77
C SER A 354 -3.18 1.41 4.58
N GLY A 355 -3.95 0.31 4.61
CA GLY A 355 -3.69 -0.83 5.48
C GLY A 355 -3.72 -0.43 6.97
N ASN A 356 -2.65 -0.73 7.70
CA ASN A 356 -2.53 -0.38 9.12
C ASN A 356 -2.01 1.05 9.37
N LEU A 357 -1.74 1.83 8.31
CA LEU A 357 -1.25 3.21 8.41
C LEU A 357 -2.37 4.22 8.20
N CYS A 358 -2.25 5.36 8.87
CA CYS A 358 -3.15 6.49 8.70
C CYS A 358 -2.43 7.84 8.86
N ALA A 359 -3.06 8.88 8.33
CA ALA A 359 -2.63 10.26 8.46
C ALA A 359 -3.84 11.19 8.56
N LEU A 360 -3.66 12.30 9.26
CA LEU A 360 -4.53 13.47 9.17
C LEU A 360 -3.87 14.44 8.19
N ILE A 361 -4.61 14.86 7.16
CA ILE A 361 -4.10 15.75 6.10
C ILE A 361 -4.92 17.03 6.04
N ASN A 362 -4.30 18.10 5.54
CA ASN A 362 -5.02 19.18 4.89
C ASN A 362 -5.02 18.94 3.39
N TYR A 363 -6.19 18.79 2.77
CA TYR A 363 -6.30 18.47 1.34
C TYR A 363 -6.35 19.70 0.42
N ALA A 364 -6.22 20.92 0.97
CA ALA A 364 -6.04 22.19 0.25
C ALA A 364 -6.84 22.31 -1.08
N PRO A 365 -8.19 22.26 -1.05
CA PRO A 365 -9.02 22.08 -2.24
C PRO A 365 -8.78 23.16 -3.30
N GLY A 366 -8.69 22.72 -4.56
CA GLY A 366 -8.43 23.60 -5.71
C GLY A 366 -6.96 23.97 -5.90
N THR A 367 -6.04 23.40 -5.11
CA THR A 367 -4.60 23.61 -5.21
C THR A 367 -3.86 22.27 -5.09
N THR A 368 -2.53 22.28 -5.24
CA THR A 368 -1.62 21.14 -4.97
C THR A 368 -0.72 21.40 -3.75
N ASN A 369 -1.16 22.30 -2.86
CA ASN A 369 -0.43 22.68 -1.65
C ASN A 369 -0.99 21.94 -0.43
N ASP A 370 -1.35 20.66 -0.58
CA ASP A 370 -1.75 19.80 0.53
C ASP A 370 -0.55 19.50 1.44
N TRP A 371 -0.83 19.14 2.69
CA TRP A 371 0.21 18.70 3.62
C TRP A 371 -0.33 17.69 4.63
N ILE A 372 0.57 16.85 5.13
CA ILE A 372 0.27 15.95 6.25
C ILE A 372 0.34 16.77 7.55
N ILE A 373 -0.78 16.81 8.28
CA ILE A 373 -0.88 17.47 9.60
C ILE A 373 -0.30 16.55 10.67
N LYS A 374 -0.62 15.25 10.60
CA LYS A 374 -0.17 14.25 11.58
C LYS A 374 -0.05 12.88 10.94
N GLY A 375 1.03 12.16 11.24
CA GLY A 375 1.37 10.88 10.61
C GLY A 375 2.36 11.06 9.47
N PRO A 376 2.56 10.05 8.61
CA PRO A 376 1.95 8.72 8.65
C PRO A 376 2.34 7.93 9.91
N MET A 377 1.38 7.24 10.52
CA MET A 377 1.63 6.37 11.68
C MET A 377 0.63 5.21 11.71
N THR A 378 0.83 4.24 12.60
CA THR A 378 -0.14 3.15 12.76
C THR A 378 -1.49 3.67 13.26
N ILE A 379 -2.57 2.97 12.96
CA ILE A 379 -3.91 3.32 13.47
C ILE A 379 -3.92 3.33 15.01
N ALA A 380 -3.27 2.37 15.67
CA ALA A 380 -3.16 2.36 17.14
C ALA A 380 -2.31 3.52 17.69
N SER A 381 -1.37 4.08 16.92
CA SER A 381 -0.66 5.30 17.31
C SER A 381 -1.52 6.54 17.18
N MET A 382 -2.33 6.64 16.12
CA MET A 382 -3.24 7.77 15.90
C MET A 382 -4.44 7.73 16.85
N PHE A 383 -5.01 6.54 17.04
CA PHE A 383 -6.20 6.23 17.82
C PHE A 383 -5.89 5.11 18.82
N PRO A 384 -5.26 5.42 19.97
CA PRO A 384 -4.82 4.40 20.95
C PRO A 384 -5.92 3.48 21.46
N PHE A 385 -7.18 3.94 21.45
CA PHE A 385 -8.34 3.16 21.85
C PHE A 385 -8.71 2.04 20.86
N PHE A 386 -8.10 1.98 19.68
CA PHE A 386 -8.27 0.86 18.74
C PHE A 386 -7.27 -0.27 18.93
N LYS A 387 -6.26 -0.11 19.80
CA LYS A 387 -5.34 -1.18 20.14
C LYS A 387 -6.09 -2.40 20.68
N ASP A 388 -5.67 -3.59 20.25
CA ASP A 388 -6.27 -4.89 20.57
C ASP A 388 -7.73 -5.03 20.09
N THR A 389 -8.17 -4.18 19.17
CA THR A 389 -9.50 -4.26 18.53
C THR A 389 -9.38 -4.70 17.08
N VAL A 390 -10.53 -5.08 16.50
CA VAL A 390 -10.61 -5.40 15.07
C VAL A 390 -10.27 -4.21 14.16
N PHE A 391 -10.05 -2.99 14.67
CA PHE A 391 -9.74 -1.80 13.87
C PHE A 391 -8.24 -1.47 13.86
N GLU A 392 -7.42 -2.13 14.68
CA GLU A 392 -5.99 -1.83 14.83
C GLU A 392 -5.21 -1.90 13.51
N ASP A 393 -5.46 -2.94 12.71
CA ASP A 393 -4.68 -3.20 11.49
C ASP A 393 -5.32 -2.73 10.18
N GLY A 394 -6.32 -1.85 10.24
CA GLY A 394 -7.09 -1.42 9.07
C GLY A 394 -8.54 -1.03 9.34
N ILE A 395 -9.15 -0.32 8.40
CA ILE A 395 -10.53 0.15 8.42
C ILE A 395 -11.03 0.06 6.97
N ASP A 396 -12.24 -0.47 6.75
CA ASP A 396 -12.76 -0.73 5.40
C ASP A 396 -13.48 0.51 4.83
N ALA A 397 -14.17 1.28 5.67
CA ALA A 397 -14.88 2.48 5.26
C ALA A 397 -15.11 3.40 6.46
N ALA A 398 -15.30 4.69 6.23
CA ALA A 398 -15.68 5.61 7.30
C ALA A 398 -16.51 6.79 6.76
N PHE A 399 -17.29 7.42 7.63
CA PHE A 399 -17.92 8.70 7.34
C PHE A 399 -18.15 9.51 8.60
N GLU A 400 -18.19 10.83 8.46
CA GLU A 400 -18.48 11.75 9.56
C GLU A 400 -19.94 11.68 10.00
N ALA A 401 -20.16 11.59 11.31
CA ALA A 401 -21.48 11.79 11.87
C ALA A 401 -21.88 13.27 11.82
N THR A 402 -23.17 13.55 11.93
CA THR A 402 -23.67 14.92 12.09
C THR A 402 -23.27 15.53 13.44
N ALA A 403 -23.01 14.70 14.44
CA ALA A 403 -22.49 15.15 15.73
C ALA A 403 -21.02 15.56 15.59
N LYS A 404 -20.68 16.73 16.16
CA LYS A 404 -19.36 17.34 15.98
C LYS A 404 -18.26 16.41 16.48
N TYR A 405 -17.25 16.19 15.63
CA TYR A 405 -16.10 15.33 15.91
C TYR A 405 -16.43 13.86 16.16
N GLU A 406 -17.59 13.39 15.69
CA GLU A 406 -17.93 11.98 15.68
C GLU A 406 -17.83 11.39 14.27
N ALA A 407 -17.42 10.12 14.19
CA ALA A 407 -17.33 9.39 12.93
C ALA A 407 -17.71 7.92 13.11
N TYR A 408 -18.32 7.34 12.08
CA TYR A 408 -18.58 5.91 11.95
C TYR A 408 -17.46 5.28 11.13
N LEU A 409 -16.84 4.21 11.64
CA LEU A 409 -15.77 3.47 10.99
C LEU A 409 -16.17 2.01 10.90
N PHE A 410 -15.97 1.37 9.77
CA PHE A 410 -16.45 0.03 9.47
C PHE A 410 -15.27 -0.92 9.26
N ARG A 411 -15.38 -2.14 9.78
CA ARG A 411 -14.45 -3.24 9.50
C ARG A 411 -15.15 -4.59 9.59
N GLY A 412 -15.15 -5.33 8.49
CA GLY A 412 -15.95 -6.54 8.32
C GLY A 412 -17.42 -6.25 8.64
N ASN A 413 -18.05 -7.09 9.46
CA ASN A 413 -19.44 -6.91 9.88
C ASN A 413 -19.63 -5.99 11.10
N ARG A 414 -18.59 -5.27 11.53
CA ARG A 414 -18.61 -4.38 12.71
C ARG A 414 -18.47 -2.92 12.30
N TYR A 415 -18.95 -2.04 13.16
CA TYR A 415 -18.65 -0.61 13.12
C TYR A 415 -18.22 -0.10 14.49
N ALA A 416 -17.42 0.96 14.49
CA ALA A 416 -17.12 1.80 15.63
C ALA A 416 -17.74 3.18 15.41
N LEU A 417 -18.42 3.72 16.43
CA LEU A 417 -18.69 5.14 16.55
C LEU A 417 -17.63 5.72 17.48
N ILE A 418 -16.89 6.73 17.02
CA ILE A 418 -15.82 7.36 17.80
C ILE A 418 -16.07 8.84 17.98
N ASN A 419 -15.47 9.41 19.01
CA ASN A 419 -15.12 10.82 19.05
C ASN A 419 -13.63 10.95 18.71
N TYR A 420 -13.27 11.83 17.77
CA TYR A 420 -11.87 12.01 17.33
C TYR A 420 -11.25 13.34 17.80
N HIS A 421 -11.90 14.07 18.73
CA HIS A 421 -11.45 15.39 19.16
C HIS A 421 -10.36 15.35 20.23
N GLY A 422 -9.13 15.67 19.83
CA GLY A 422 -8.02 15.99 20.73
C GLY A 422 -7.86 14.99 21.89
N SER A 423 -7.72 15.51 23.12
CA SER A 423 -7.57 14.70 24.34
C SER A 423 -8.85 13.96 24.77
N SER A 424 -10.01 14.25 24.17
CA SER A 424 -11.28 13.58 24.45
C SER A 424 -11.55 12.41 23.50
N ALA A 425 -10.63 12.13 22.58
CA ALA A 425 -10.78 11.09 21.59
C ALA A 425 -10.99 9.71 22.26
N ARG A 426 -12.07 9.03 21.87
CA ARG A 426 -12.50 7.76 22.49
C ARG A 426 -13.44 6.98 21.57
N VAL A 427 -13.53 5.68 21.83
CA VAL A 427 -14.64 4.85 21.32
C VAL A 427 -15.92 5.19 22.07
N ILE A 428 -17.00 5.46 21.35
CA ILE A 428 -18.35 5.61 21.90
C ILE A 428 -19.07 4.27 21.87
N ALA A 429 -18.97 3.52 20.76
CA ALA A 429 -19.53 2.18 20.63
C ALA A 429 -18.76 1.33 19.61
N ILE A 430 -18.70 0.02 19.83
CA ILE A 430 -18.34 -0.99 18.81
C ILE A 430 -19.47 -2.02 18.79
N ARG A 431 -20.09 -2.22 17.63
CA ARG A 431 -21.26 -3.11 17.46
C ARG A 431 -21.26 -3.77 16.09
N LEU A 432 -22.14 -4.75 15.88
CA LEU A 432 -22.42 -5.23 14.53
C LEU A 432 -23.08 -4.12 13.70
N ILE A 433 -22.82 -4.10 12.40
CA ILE A 433 -23.47 -3.15 11.47
C ILE A 433 -24.99 -3.26 11.60
N THR A 434 -25.53 -4.48 11.64
CA THR A 434 -26.97 -4.74 11.75
C THR A 434 -27.60 -4.36 13.09
N GLU A 435 -26.81 -4.06 14.12
CA GLU A 435 -27.29 -3.58 15.42
C GLU A 435 -27.37 -2.05 15.46
N GLY A 436 -26.44 -1.35 14.82
CA GLY A 436 -26.46 0.12 14.73
C GLY A 436 -27.22 0.68 13.54
N PHE A 437 -27.28 -0.10 12.45
CA PHE A 437 -27.91 0.25 11.18
C PHE A 437 -28.99 -0.78 10.84
N GLY A 438 -30.17 -0.62 11.44
CA GLY A 438 -31.30 -1.53 11.29
C GLY A 438 -31.77 -1.64 9.83
N GLY A 439 -31.70 -0.55 9.08
CA GLY A 439 -32.08 -0.48 7.67
C GLY A 439 -31.16 -1.30 6.74
N LEU A 440 -29.98 -1.71 7.21
CA LEU A 440 -29.03 -2.53 6.44
C LEU A 440 -29.26 -4.04 6.62
N ARG A 441 -30.16 -4.46 7.52
CA ARG A 441 -30.53 -5.87 7.72
C ARG A 441 -31.09 -6.47 6.43
N GLY A 442 -30.42 -7.51 5.92
CA GLY A 442 -30.83 -8.19 4.68
C GLY A 442 -30.24 -7.61 3.40
N THR A 443 -29.33 -6.62 3.50
CA THR A 443 -28.62 -6.07 2.35
C THR A 443 -27.21 -6.63 2.21
N ILE A 444 -26.55 -6.32 1.10
CA ILE A 444 -25.13 -6.65 0.86
C ILE A 444 -24.18 -5.97 1.86
N PHE A 445 -24.62 -4.89 2.53
CA PHE A 445 -23.81 -4.09 3.45
C PHE A 445 -23.76 -4.67 4.88
N LYS A 446 -24.59 -5.68 5.18
CA LYS A 446 -24.66 -6.28 6.53
C LYS A 446 -23.32 -6.87 7.00
N ASP A 447 -22.51 -7.35 6.05
CA ASP A 447 -21.22 -8.02 6.29
C ASP A 447 -20.04 -7.13 5.87
N GLY A 448 -20.23 -5.82 5.74
CA GLY A 448 -19.17 -4.85 5.49
C GLY A 448 -19.45 -3.89 4.36
N ILE A 449 -18.70 -2.78 4.36
CA ILE A 449 -18.81 -1.62 3.50
C ILE A 449 -17.40 -1.31 2.98
N GLU A 450 -17.25 -1.11 1.67
CA GLU A 450 -15.93 -0.92 1.03
C GLU A 450 -15.52 0.55 0.90
N ALA A 451 -16.48 1.48 0.92
CA ALA A 451 -16.22 2.91 1.02
C ALA A 451 -17.48 3.62 1.53
N ALA A 452 -17.31 4.78 2.14
CA ALA A 452 -18.44 5.62 2.54
C ALA A 452 -18.04 7.10 2.56
N PHE A 453 -19.03 7.99 2.45
CA PHE A 453 -18.85 9.40 2.82
C PHE A 453 -20.17 10.03 3.25
N ALA A 454 -20.09 11.04 4.12
CA ALA A 454 -21.25 11.79 4.57
C ALA A 454 -21.73 12.76 3.49
N SER A 455 -23.03 12.89 3.27
CA SER A 455 -23.59 13.92 2.41
C SER A 455 -23.45 15.31 3.05
N HIS A 456 -23.50 16.35 2.23
CA HIS A 456 -23.79 17.72 2.65
C HIS A 456 -25.23 17.88 3.14
N ARG A 457 -26.14 16.98 2.76
CA ARG A 457 -27.46 16.90 3.36
C ARG A 457 -27.34 16.25 4.72
N ARG A 458 -28.06 16.82 5.69
CA ARG A 458 -28.00 16.41 7.09
C ARG A 458 -28.44 14.95 7.24
N ASP A 459 -27.72 14.20 8.09
CA ASP A 459 -28.03 12.82 8.45
C ASP A 459 -28.10 11.85 7.25
N GLU A 460 -27.48 12.21 6.11
CA GLU A 460 -27.38 11.36 4.93
C GLU A 460 -25.93 10.90 4.69
N ALA A 461 -25.73 9.65 4.27
CA ALA A 461 -24.42 9.14 3.86
C ALA A 461 -24.55 8.19 2.66
N TYR A 462 -23.52 8.14 1.83
CA TYR A 462 -23.38 7.18 0.75
C TYR A 462 -22.46 6.04 1.21
N ILE A 463 -22.87 4.80 0.99
CA ILE A 463 -22.08 3.60 1.28
C ILE A 463 -21.94 2.75 0.02
N PHE A 464 -20.76 2.19 -0.22
CA PHE A 464 -20.39 1.50 -1.46
C PHE A 464 -19.92 0.07 -1.18
N LYS A 465 -20.25 -0.85 -2.09
CA LYS A 465 -19.77 -2.24 -2.09
C LYS A 465 -19.83 -2.84 -3.48
N GLY A 466 -18.66 -3.13 -4.05
CA GLY A 466 -18.50 -3.54 -5.43
C GLY A 466 -19.13 -2.53 -6.38
N LYS A 467 -19.95 -3.03 -7.32
CA LYS A 467 -20.67 -2.19 -8.29
C LYS A 467 -21.90 -1.47 -7.75
N ASN A 468 -22.23 -1.65 -6.46
CA ASN A 468 -23.45 -1.15 -5.85
C ASN A 468 -23.17 -0.06 -4.81
N TYR A 469 -24.17 0.77 -4.55
CA TYR A 469 -24.18 1.74 -3.47
C TYR A 469 -25.57 1.85 -2.83
N ALA A 470 -25.63 2.44 -1.65
CA ALA A 470 -26.86 2.89 -1.02
C ALA A 470 -26.69 4.31 -0.48
N LEU A 471 -27.74 5.13 -0.62
CA LEU A 471 -27.89 6.37 0.13
C LEU A 471 -28.69 6.04 1.39
N ILE A 472 -28.11 6.29 2.56
CA ILE A 472 -28.77 6.04 3.84
C ILE A 472 -29.12 7.36 4.51
N ASN A 473 -30.26 7.40 5.20
CA ASN A 473 -30.47 8.33 6.29
C ASN A 473 -30.05 7.64 7.58
N PHE A 474 -28.98 8.08 8.21
CA PHE A 474 -28.49 7.50 9.46
C PHE A 474 -29.09 8.23 10.66
N ALA A 475 -29.33 7.53 11.76
CA ALA A 475 -30.07 8.07 12.91
C ALA A 475 -29.23 8.05 14.19
N PRO A 476 -28.37 9.07 14.44
CA PRO A 476 -27.49 9.11 15.60
C PRO A 476 -28.24 8.85 16.91
N GLY A 477 -27.72 7.94 17.73
CA GLY A 477 -28.32 7.58 19.02
C GLY A 477 -29.56 6.67 18.94
N SER A 478 -29.98 6.23 17.75
CA SER A 478 -31.08 5.28 17.56
C SER A 478 -30.76 4.26 16.46
N THR A 479 -31.70 3.37 16.12
CA THR A 479 -31.60 2.38 15.03
C THR A 479 -32.70 2.58 13.99
N ASN A 480 -33.22 3.80 13.87
CA ASN A 480 -34.29 4.17 12.94
C ASN A 480 -33.73 4.63 11.58
N ASP A 481 -32.49 4.25 11.27
CA ASP A 481 -31.88 4.48 9.97
C ASP A 481 -32.64 3.73 8.87
N TYR A 482 -32.59 4.26 7.65
CA TYR A 482 -33.24 3.65 6.49
C TYR A 482 -32.50 3.95 5.20
N ILE A 483 -32.71 3.11 4.19
CA ILE A 483 -32.13 3.29 2.86
C ILE A 483 -33.08 4.15 2.01
N ILE A 484 -32.57 5.27 1.50
CA ILE A 484 -33.29 6.17 0.62
C ILE A 484 -33.28 5.59 -0.80
N GLY A 485 -34.43 5.08 -1.24
CA GLY A 485 -34.62 4.60 -2.61
C GLY A 485 -33.93 3.26 -2.94
N GLY A 486 -33.61 2.46 -1.91
CA GLY A 486 -33.04 1.12 -2.04
C GLY A 486 -31.56 1.07 -2.44
N VAL A 487 -31.03 -0.15 -2.54
CA VAL A 487 -29.67 -0.41 -3.05
C VAL A 487 -29.68 -0.30 -4.58
N LYS A 488 -28.71 0.41 -5.14
CA LYS A 488 -28.65 0.70 -6.58
C LYS A 488 -27.26 0.41 -7.14
N GLU A 489 -27.17 0.17 -8.44
CA GLU A 489 -25.88 0.16 -9.14
C GLU A 489 -25.31 1.58 -9.27
N ILE A 490 -23.99 1.70 -9.19
CA ILE A 490 -23.28 2.99 -9.26
C ILE A 490 -23.48 3.66 -10.62
N LEU A 491 -23.12 2.97 -11.72
CA LEU A 491 -23.01 3.57 -13.05
C LEU A 491 -24.32 4.14 -13.64
N PRO A 492 -25.50 3.53 -13.40
CA PRO A 492 -26.76 4.13 -13.84
C PRO A 492 -27.13 5.41 -13.09
N ASN A 493 -26.69 5.56 -11.84
CA ASN A 493 -27.10 6.66 -10.95
C ASN A 493 -26.00 7.71 -10.74
N TRP A 494 -24.78 7.42 -11.16
CA TRP A 494 -23.63 8.32 -11.19
C TRP A 494 -23.05 8.34 -12.63
N PRO A 495 -23.82 8.83 -13.63
CA PRO A 495 -23.42 8.80 -15.03
C PRO A 495 -22.04 9.37 -15.33
N SER A 496 -21.54 10.34 -14.54
CA SER A 496 -20.20 10.91 -14.77
C SER A 496 -19.07 9.91 -14.51
N LEU A 497 -19.31 8.84 -13.75
CA LEU A 497 -18.32 7.79 -13.47
C LEU A 497 -18.25 6.70 -14.53
N ARG A 498 -19.13 6.68 -15.56
CA ARG A 498 -19.17 5.61 -16.57
C ARG A 498 -17.90 5.47 -17.40
N SER A 499 -17.18 6.56 -17.63
CA SER A 499 -15.90 6.55 -18.34
C SER A 499 -14.70 6.23 -17.45
N ILE A 500 -14.91 6.16 -16.13
CA ILE A 500 -13.86 5.99 -15.13
C ILE A 500 -13.93 4.59 -14.52
N LEU A 501 -15.13 4.12 -14.15
CA LEU A 501 -15.35 2.86 -13.44
C LEU A 501 -15.94 1.77 -14.34
N PRO A 502 -15.56 0.49 -14.10
CA PRO A 502 -14.57 0.04 -13.11
C PRO A 502 -13.13 0.33 -13.52
N ARG A 503 -12.23 0.53 -12.55
CA ARG A 503 -10.79 0.61 -12.80
C ARG A 503 -10.20 -0.78 -12.98
N LYS A 504 -9.34 -0.92 -13.99
CA LYS A 504 -8.52 -2.12 -14.17
C LYS A 504 -7.31 -2.08 -13.24
N ASN A 505 -6.84 -3.25 -12.85
CA ASN A 505 -5.70 -3.43 -11.96
C ASN A 505 -4.36 -3.32 -12.72
N ARG A 506 -4.09 -2.14 -13.29
CA ARG A 506 -2.94 -1.89 -14.17
C ARG A 506 -2.17 -0.68 -13.66
N GLY A 507 -1.02 -0.91 -13.05
CA GLY A 507 -0.13 0.12 -12.52
C GLY A 507 0.76 0.74 -13.60
N ILE A 508 1.16 2.00 -13.37
CA ILE A 508 2.25 2.65 -14.10
C ILE A 508 3.58 2.20 -13.48
N ASP A 509 4.59 2.00 -14.30
CA ASP A 509 5.89 1.53 -13.85
C ASP A 509 6.73 2.60 -13.13
N VAL A 510 6.67 3.87 -13.54
CA VAL A 510 7.41 5.01 -12.97
C VAL A 510 6.54 6.27 -13.05
N HIS A 511 6.51 7.08 -11.99
CA HIS A 511 5.75 8.33 -11.95
C HIS A 511 6.57 9.52 -12.47
N THR A 512 5.92 10.55 -13.03
CA THR A 512 6.60 11.69 -13.65
C THR A 512 7.26 12.65 -12.66
N HIS A 513 6.84 12.66 -11.40
CA HIS A 513 7.41 13.53 -10.35
C HIS A 513 8.86 13.16 -9.98
N ASP A 514 9.29 11.95 -10.30
CA ASP A 514 10.64 11.45 -10.02
C ASP A 514 11.73 12.05 -10.93
N HIS A 515 11.33 12.79 -11.96
CA HIS A 515 12.24 13.54 -12.83
C HIS A 515 12.47 14.99 -12.36
N GLY A 516 11.77 15.44 -11.31
CA GLY A 516 11.64 16.85 -10.94
C GLY A 516 12.41 17.34 -9.72
N HIS A 517 12.98 16.48 -8.87
CA HIS A 517 13.71 16.91 -7.65
C HIS A 517 15.10 17.53 -7.90
N GLY A 518 15.26 18.21 -9.05
CA GLY A 518 16.36 19.15 -9.32
C GLY A 518 15.97 20.61 -9.19
N HIS A 519 14.69 20.93 -8.93
CA HIS A 519 14.23 22.29 -8.74
C HIS A 519 13.52 22.38 -7.38
N ASP A 520 13.92 23.40 -6.63
CA ASP A 520 13.34 23.88 -5.36
C ASP A 520 13.86 23.22 -4.07
N GLU A 521 14.97 23.77 -3.55
CA GLU A 521 14.96 24.66 -2.37
C GLU A 521 16.34 25.37 -2.20
N PRO A 522 16.40 26.53 -1.52
CA PRO A 522 17.44 27.57 -1.67
C PRO A 522 18.86 27.24 -1.19
#